data_AF-D7BYM6-F1
#
_entry.id   AF-D7BYM6-F1
#
_cell.length_a   1.000
_cell.length_b   1.000
_cell.length_c   1.000
_cell.angle_alpha   90.00
_cell.angle_beta   90.00
_cell.angle_gamma   90.00
#
_symmetry.space_group_name_H-M   'P 1'
#
loop_
_entity.id
_entity.type
_entity.pdbx_description
1 polymer ?
#
loop_
_entity_poly.entity_id
_entity_poly.type
_entity_poly.pdbx_seq_one_letter_code
_entity_poly.pdbx_strand_id
1 'polypeptide(L)'
;MTGTTRSPAASVTAEALVRALRREVPSLRVDTSGGRRALCAYDASNYRVPLLAVAFPADADEVAGAHKVCHRLGVPVTSRGAGTSMAGNAVGAGLVLDLSRHLRRVLLLVDSFPQAFRPELAGAASRVLAEAGLPTRARGDICCGLTWITTHCQQYAVFGAGQQRELLRDLGIEKITEATGCCGVAGNFGFERDHYDVSLAVADQALRPRPEAAGPGTPVLADGFSCQMQIEHLVGDDRPGATHLAQLLDDPQP
;
A
#
# COMPACT_ATOMS: atom_id res chain seq x y z
N MET A 1 1.85 10.30 -35.90
CA MET A 1 2.89 10.79 -34.97
C MET A 1 3.85 9.65 -34.70
N THR A 2 5.10 9.77 -35.15
CA THR A 2 6.14 8.75 -34.92
C THR A 2 6.64 8.83 -33.49
N GLY A 3 6.29 7.84 -32.67
CA GLY A 3 6.81 7.75 -31.30
C GLY A 3 8.33 7.58 -31.33
N THR A 4 9.05 8.56 -30.80
CA THR A 4 10.49 8.49 -30.59
C THR A 4 10.80 7.38 -29.60
N THR A 5 11.23 6.22 -30.11
CA THR A 5 11.83 5.19 -29.29
C THR A 5 13.05 5.79 -28.59
N ARG A 6 13.00 5.84 -27.27
CA ARG A 6 14.12 6.32 -26.45
C ARG A 6 15.34 5.45 -26.78
N SER A 7 16.39 6.07 -27.32
CA SER A 7 17.67 5.39 -27.59
C SER A 7 18.11 4.62 -26.34
N PRO A 8 18.60 3.37 -26.46
CA PRO A 8 18.94 2.58 -25.30
C PRO A 8 19.99 3.31 -24.47
N ALA A 9 19.61 3.72 -23.26
CA ALA A 9 20.53 4.33 -22.31
C ALA A 9 21.71 3.37 -22.10
N ALA A 10 22.94 3.92 -22.11
CA ALA A 10 24.16 3.13 -21.98
C ALA A 10 24.03 2.16 -20.79
N SER A 11 24.30 0.87 -21.04
CA SER A 11 24.10 -0.18 -20.05
C SER A 11 24.93 0.09 -18.80
N VAL A 12 24.25 0.34 -17.68
CA VAL A 12 24.90 0.68 -16.41
C VAL A 12 25.75 -0.50 -15.93
N THR A 13 27.03 -0.25 -15.68
CA THR A 13 27.94 -1.29 -15.18
C THR A 13 27.77 -1.52 -13.68
N ALA A 14 28.25 -2.67 -13.19
CA ALA A 14 28.22 -2.98 -11.77
C ALA A 14 29.02 -1.95 -10.94
N GLU A 15 30.15 -1.45 -11.46
CA GLU A 15 31.01 -0.47 -10.81
C GLU A 15 30.32 0.90 -10.70
N ALA A 16 29.58 1.31 -11.73
CA ALA A 16 28.79 2.55 -11.73
C ALA A 16 27.64 2.47 -10.71
N LEU A 17 26.92 1.35 -10.67
CA LEU A 17 25.88 1.06 -9.70
C LEU A 17 26.41 1.08 -8.25
N VAL A 18 27.49 0.32 -7.97
CA VAL A 18 28.10 0.27 -6.63
C VAL A 18 28.61 1.64 -6.18
N ARG A 19 29.19 2.44 -7.09
CA ARG A 19 29.65 3.81 -6.78
C ARG A 19 28.50 4.72 -6.37
N ALA A 20 27.36 4.65 -7.07
CA ALA A 20 26.18 5.43 -6.72
C ALA A 20 25.55 4.98 -5.40
N LEU A 21 25.41 3.67 -5.17
CA LEU A 21 24.88 3.10 -3.93
C LEU A 21 25.75 3.51 -2.73
N ARG A 22 27.08 3.38 -2.81
CA ARG A 22 27.99 3.78 -1.72
C ARG A 22 27.95 5.27 -1.37
N ARG A 23 27.55 6.14 -2.30
CA ARG A 23 27.44 7.59 -2.09
C ARG A 23 26.16 7.97 -1.35
N GLU A 24 25.06 7.28 -1.64
CA GLU A 24 23.71 7.68 -1.19
C GLU A 24 23.13 6.76 -0.11
N VAL A 25 23.63 5.52 0.00
CA VAL A 25 23.31 4.58 1.08
C VAL A 25 24.64 3.94 1.57
N PRO A 26 25.51 4.67 2.29
CA PRO A 26 26.87 4.22 2.59
C PRO A 26 26.95 2.95 3.45
N SER A 27 25.92 2.69 4.25
CA SER A 27 25.77 1.49 5.09
C SER A 27 25.36 0.25 4.31
N LEU A 28 24.73 0.41 3.13
CA LEU A 28 24.21 -0.71 2.35
C LEU A 28 25.35 -1.59 1.83
N ARG A 29 25.38 -2.84 2.33
CA ARG A 29 26.35 -3.83 1.86
C ARG A 29 25.98 -4.33 0.46
N VAL A 30 26.92 -4.19 -0.48
CA VAL A 30 26.79 -4.67 -1.87
C VAL A 30 27.94 -5.63 -2.22
N ASP A 31 27.63 -6.73 -2.91
CA ASP A 31 28.55 -7.80 -3.32
C ASP A 31 28.40 -8.08 -4.84
N THR A 32 29.50 -7.87 -5.57
CA THR A 32 29.59 -8.07 -7.03
C THR A 32 30.40 -9.31 -7.41
N SER A 33 30.84 -10.12 -6.43
CA SER A 33 31.70 -11.28 -6.67
C SER A 33 31.03 -12.30 -7.60
N GLY A 34 31.84 -12.97 -8.43
CA GLY A 34 31.34 -13.98 -9.37
C GLY A 34 30.56 -15.10 -8.67
N GLY A 35 31.06 -15.56 -7.52
CA GLY A 35 30.38 -16.57 -6.69
C GLY A 35 29.01 -16.10 -6.19
N ARG A 36 28.92 -14.88 -5.62
CA ARG A 36 27.64 -14.32 -5.18
C ARG A 36 26.64 -14.21 -6.32
N ARG A 37 27.07 -13.65 -7.45
CA ARG A 37 26.21 -13.46 -8.61
C ARG A 37 25.77 -14.81 -9.19
N ALA A 38 26.64 -15.81 -9.22
CA ALA A 38 26.25 -17.16 -9.63
C ALA A 38 25.15 -17.77 -8.72
N LEU A 39 25.24 -17.60 -7.40
CA LEU A 39 24.25 -18.09 -6.43
C LEU A 39 22.89 -17.37 -6.51
N CYS A 40 22.87 -16.09 -6.90
CA CYS A 40 21.63 -15.30 -7.01
C CYS A 40 21.09 -15.18 -8.45
N ALA A 41 21.77 -15.77 -9.44
CA ALA A 41 21.34 -15.76 -10.84
C ALA A 41 20.22 -16.77 -11.16
N TYR A 42 19.93 -17.73 -10.27
CA TYR A 42 18.87 -18.73 -10.43
C TYR A 42 18.01 -18.82 -9.15
N ASP A 43 16.79 -19.33 -9.28
CA ASP A 43 15.91 -19.73 -8.17
C ASP A 43 15.53 -21.21 -8.32
N ALA A 44 14.39 -21.68 -7.80
CA ALA A 44 13.97 -23.08 -7.97
C ALA A 44 13.35 -23.36 -9.36
N SER A 45 13.35 -22.38 -10.28
CA SER A 45 12.93 -22.55 -11.67
C SER A 45 14.06 -23.03 -12.58
N ASN A 46 13.75 -23.18 -13.87
CA ASN A 46 14.72 -23.39 -14.94
C ASN A 46 15.40 -22.08 -15.42
N TYR A 47 15.01 -20.92 -14.91
CA TYR A 47 15.55 -19.63 -15.37
C TYR A 47 16.90 -19.30 -14.73
N ARG A 48 17.80 -18.74 -15.55
CA ARG A 48 19.09 -18.19 -15.09
C ARG A 48 19.34 -16.83 -15.72
N VAL A 49 19.37 -15.78 -14.89
CA VAL A 49 19.49 -14.39 -15.32
C VAL A 49 20.80 -13.79 -14.75
N PRO A 50 21.78 -13.43 -15.60
CA PRO A 50 22.98 -12.72 -15.17
C PRO A 50 22.63 -11.33 -14.63
N LEU A 51 23.15 -11.00 -13.45
CA LEU A 51 22.89 -9.77 -12.70
C LEU A 51 24.14 -8.89 -12.51
N LEU A 52 23.93 -7.61 -12.18
CA LEU A 52 25.00 -6.64 -11.89
C LEU A 52 25.57 -6.82 -10.48
N ALA A 53 24.72 -6.92 -9.46
CA ALA A 53 25.11 -6.95 -8.05
C ALA A 53 24.04 -7.56 -7.15
N VAL A 54 24.43 -7.97 -5.93
CA VAL A 54 23.50 -8.31 -4.84
C VAL A 54 23.73 -7.35 -3.68
N ALA A 55 22.66 -6.81 -3.09
CA ALA A 55 22.73 -5.99 -1.88
C ALA A 55 21.96 -6.63 -0.71
N PHE A 56 22.37 -6.30 0.52
CA PHE A 56 21.88 -6.88 1.77
C PHE A 56 21.39 -5.77 2.70
N PRO A 57 20.20 -5.20 2.45
CA PRO A 57 19.67 -4.13 3.27
C PRO A 57 19.39 -4.60 4.70
N ALA A 58 19.72 -3.76 5.68
CA ALA A 58 19.44 -3.97 7.10
C ALA A 58 17.98 -3.63 7.46
N ASP A 59 17.41 -2.61 6.81
CA ASP A 59 16.12 -2.00 7.13
C ASP A 59 15.39 -1.49 5.86
N ALA A 60 14.24 -0.84 6.06
CA ALA A 60 13.40 -0.33 4.98
C ALA A 60 13.95 0.95 4.33
N ASP A 61 14.73 1.76 5.05
CA ASP A 61 15.32 2.98 4.52
C ASP A 61 16.45 2.66 3.53
N GLU A 62 17.24 1.63 3.81
CA GLU A 62 18.22 1.11 2.85
C GLU A 62 17.58 0.52 1.59
N VAL A 63 16.43 -0.17 1.72
CA VAL A 63 15.63 -0.64 0.57
C VAL A 63 15.14 0.54 -0.26
N ALA A 64 14.54 1.56 0.39
CA ALA A 64 14.04 2.75 -0.29
C ALA A 64 15.17 3.55 -0.97
N GLY A 65 16.33 3.67 -0.32
CA GLY A 65 17.53 4.29 -0.87
C GLY A 65 18.06 3.54 -2.10
N ALA A 66 18.16 2.21 -2.03
CA ALA A 66 18.56 1.39 -3.16
C ALA A 66 17.61 1.56 -4.36
N HIS A 67 16.29 1.54 -4.13
CA HIS A 67 15.29 1.80 -5.17
C HIS A 67 15.44 3.19 -5.81
N LYS A 68 15.66 4.25 -5.01
CA LYS A 68 15.89 5.62 -5.53
C LYS A 68 17.13 5.69 -6.44
N VAL A 69 18.25 5.07 -6.03
CA VAL A 69 19.48 5.00 -6.84
C VAL A 69 19.26 4.22 -8.13
N CYS A 70 18.66 3.03 -8.04
CA CYS A 70 18.40 2.17 -9.20
C CYS A 70 17.42 2.81 -10.20
N HIS A 71 16.35 3.44 -9.73
CA HIS A 71 15.39 4.15 -10.57
C HIS A 71 16.06 5.24 -11.41
N ARG A 72 16.86 6.11 -10.78
CA ARG A 72 17.58 7.20 -11.47
C ARG A 72 18.62 6.68 -12.47
N LEU A 73 19.18 5.49 -12.24
CA LEU A 73 20.12 4.83 -13.15
C LEU A 73 19.42 3.95 -14.21
N GLY A 74 18.10 3.76 -14.15
CA GLY A 74 17.38 2.82 -15.03
C GLY A 74 17.75 1.35 -14.79
N VAL A 75 18.28 1.00 -13.61
CA VAL A 75 18.65 -0.36 -13.23
C VAL A 75 17.42 -1.07 -12.64
N PRO A 76 16.99 -2.23 -13.15
CA PRO A 76 15.89 -2.98 -12.56
C PRO A 76 16.29 -3.56 -11.19
N VAL A 77 15.31 -3.65 -10.29
CA VAL A 77 15.49 -4.18 -8.93
C VAL A 77 14.64 -5.42 -8.75
N THR A 78 15.21 -6.48 -8.19
CA THR A 78 14.51 -7.73 -7.86
C THR A 78 14.66 -8.03 -6.38
N SER A 79 13.53 -8.04 -5.65
CA SER A 79 13.49 -8.47 -4.25
C SER A 79 13.60 -9.98 -4.16
N ARG A 80 14.50 -10.48 -3.30
CA ARG A 80 14.75 -11.92 -3.11
C ARG A 80 14.70 -12.29 -1.63
N GLY A 81 13.79 -13.21 -1.31
CA GLY A 81 13.78 -13.95 -0.05
C GLY A 81 14.69 -15.18 -0.14
N ALA A 82 14.17 -16.37 0.18
CA ALA A 82 14.92 -17.63 0.09
C ALA A 82 15.36 -18.01 -1.35
N GLY A 83 14.75 -17.44 -2.40
CA GLY A 83 15.05 -17.80 -3.79
C GLY A 83 14.47 -19.14 -4.22
N THR A 84 13.33 -19.53 -3.64
CA THR A 84 12.64 -20.81 -3.89
C THR A 84 11.45 -20.70 -4.87
N SER A 85 11.35 -19.60 -5.63
CA SER A 85 10.33 -19.48 -6.67
C SER A 85 10.60 -20.49 -7.79
N MET A 86 9.55 -21.18 -8.25
CA MET A 86 9.61 -22.06 -9.43
C MET A 86 9.25 -21.33 -10.73
N ALA A 87 9.02 -20.00 -10.68
CA ALA A 87 8.53 -19.20 -11.81
C ALA A 87 9.52 -18.12 -12.29
N GLY A 88 10.73 -18.03 -11.72
CA GLY A 88 11.71 -17.00 -12.07
C GLY A 88 11.51 -15.64 -11.36
N ASN A 89 10.55 -15.54 -10.42
CA ASN A 89 10.22 -14.28 -9.76
C ASN A 89 11.33 -13.78 -8.82
N ALA A 90 12.33 -14.60 -8.49
CA ALA A 90 13.40 -14.26 -7.55
C ALA A 90 14.77 -14.03 -8.24
N VAL A 91 14.76 -13.80 -9.57
CA VAL A 91 15.95 -13.49 -10.38
C VAL A 91 15.70 -12.30 -11.31
N GLY A 92 16.76 -11.55 -11.64
CA GLY A 92 16.66 -10.37 -12.51
C GLY A 92 18.01 -9.74 -12.82
N ALA A 93 18.09 -9.01 -13.94
CA ALA A 93 19.38 -8.64 -14.54
C ALA A 93 20.11 -7.44 -13.91
N GLY A 94 19.47 -6.72 -12.98
CA GLY A 94 20.01 -5.51 -12.36
C GLY A 94 20.56 -5.75 -10.97
N LEU A 95 19.93 -5.13 -9.98
CA LEU A 95 20.25 -5.28 -8.55
C LEU A 95 19.30 -6.30 -7.91
N VAL A 96 19.84 -7.35 -7.30
CA VAL A 96 19.05 -8.24 -6.42
C VAL A 96 19.18 -7.76 -4.98
N LEU A 97 18.06 -7.54 -4.30
CA LEU A 97 18.00 -7.25 -2.86
C LEU A 97 17.74 -8.56 -2.10
N ASP A 98 18.75 -9.09 -1.41
CA ASP A 98 18.62 -10.25 -0.52
C ASP A 98 18.08 -9.77 0.84
N LEU A 99 16.76 -9.87 0.99
CA LEU A 99 16.02 -9.45 2.19
C LEU A 99 16.08 -10.50 3.31
N SER A 100 16.56 -11.72 3.02
CA SER A 100 16.45 -12.88 3.92
C SER A 100 17.24 -12.75 5.23
N ARG A 101 18.21 -11.83 5.29
CA ARG A 101 19.17 -11.72 6.39
C ARG A 101 18.66 -10.89 7.57
N HIS A 102 18.12 -9.72 7.28
CA HIS A 102 17.84 -8.68 8.28
C HIS A 102 16.34 -8.34 8.34
N LEU A 103 15.68 -8.27 7.19
CA LEU A 103 14.25 -7.96 7.04
C LEU A 103 13.35 -9.20 7.27
N ARG A 104 13.53 -9.84 8.43
CA ARG A 104 12.80 -11.06 8.85
C ARG A 104 11.60 -10.80 9.76
N ARG A 105 11.25 -9.53 10.04
CA ARG A 105 10.03 -9.18 10.78
C ARG A 105 8.82 -9.37 9.88
N VAL A 106 7.87 -10.21 10.30
CA VAL A 106 6.59 -10.37 9.61
C VAL A 106 5.64 -9.28 10.05
N LEU A 107 5.10 -8.53 9.09
CA LEU A 107 3.95 -7.67 9.26
C LEU A 107 2.73 -8.41 8.71
N LEU A 108 1.75 -8.70 9.56
CA LEU A 108 0.46 -9.23 9.12
C LEU A 108 -0.44 -8.05 8.75
N LEU A 109 -0.52 -7.74 7.45
CA LEU A 109 -1.49 -6.80 6.91
C LEU A 109 -2.81 -7.55 6.67
N VAL A 110 -3.91 -7.01 7.20
CA VAL A 110 -5.26 -7.58 7.00
C VAL A 110 -5.97 -6.72 5.97
N ASP A 111 -6.08 -7.23 4.75
CA ASP A 111 -6.82 -6.59 3.67
C ASP A 111 -8.33 -6.88 3.81
N SER A 112 -9.10 -5.84 4.14
CA SER A 112 -10.56 -5.86 4.29
C SER A 112 -11.31 -5.48 3.01
N PHE A 113 -10.60 -5.10 1.94
CA PHE A 113 -11.20 -4.71 0.66
C PHE A 113 -11.73 -5.84 -0.26
N PRO A 114 -11.45 -7.16 -0.07
CA PRO A 114 -12.03 -8.20 -0.93
C PRO A 114 -13.39 -8.71 -0.43
N GLN A 115 -14.29 -9.06 -1.37
CA GLN A 115 -15.58 -9.73 -1.07
C GLN A 115 -15.44 -11.07 -0.33
N ALA A 116 -14.23 -11.64 -0.27
CA ALA A 116 -13.92 -12.89 0.42
C ALA A 116 -13.20 -12.65 1.76
N PHE A 117 -13.45 -11.52 2.44
CA PHE A 117 -12.92 -11.29 3.78
C PHE A 117 -13.42 -12.38 4.75
N ARG A 118 -12.48 -13.05 5.40
CA ARG A 118 -12.73 -14.16 6.35
C ARG A 118 -11.95 -13.87 7.62
N PRO A 119 -12.58 -13.24 8.64
CA PRO A 119 -11.85 -12.72 9.81
C PRO A 119 -11.14 -13.84 10.60
N GLU A 120 -11.60 -15.08 10.49
CA GLU A 120 -10.97 -16.25 11.10
C GLU A 120 -9.55 -16.48 10.58
N LEU A 121 -9.25 -16.07 9.34
CA LEU A 121 -7.92 -16.20 8.74
C LEU A 121 -6.88 -15.32 9.44
N ALA A 122 -7.26 -14.15 9.96
CA ALA A 122 -6.34 -13.31 10.73
C ALA A 122 -5.92 -14.00 12.04
N GLY A 123 -6.89 -14.59 12.75
CA GLY A 123 -6.64 -15.39 13.95
C GLY A 123 -5.86 -16.68 13.66
N ALA A 124 -6.12 -17.35 12.53
CA ALA A 124 -5.38 -18.52 12.10
C ALA A 124 -3.93 -18.19 11.72
N ALA A 125 -3.70 -17.13 10.94
CA ALA A 125 -2.38 -16.64 10.58
C ALA A 125 -1.57 -16.23 11.82
N SER A 126 -2.19 -15.54 12.77
CA SER A 126 -1.61 -15.18 14.06
C SER A 126 -1.11 -16.42 14.83
N ARG A 127 -1.92 -17.48 14.93
CA ARG A 127 -1.52 -18.75 15.58
C ARG A 127 -0.35 -19.43 14.88
N VAL A 128 -0.42 -19.58 13.55
CA VAL A 128 0.66 -20.20 12.75
C VAL A 128 1.97 -19.42 12.89
N LEU A 129 1.91 -18.09 12.87
CA LEU A 129 3.09 -17.23 13.07
C LEU A 129 3.62 -17.34 14.50
N ALA A 130 2.76 -17.40 15.52
CA ALA A 130 3.18 -17.60 16.91
C ALA A 130 3.87 -18.96 17.13
N GLU A 131 3.33 -20.04 16.57
CA GLU A 131 3.95 -21.39 16.58
C GLU A 131 5.31 -21.40 15.85
N ALA A 132 5.46 -20.60 14.80
CA ALA A 132 6.73 -20.37 14.11
C ALA A 132 7.70 -19.43 14.85
N GLY A 133 7.39 -19.00 16.09
CA GLY A 133 8.23 -18.10 16.88
C GLY A 133 8.17 -16.62 16.47
N LEU A 134 7.13 -16.23 15.73
CA LEU A 134 6.92 -14.89 15.17
C LEU A 134 5.60 -14.28 15.73
N PRO A 135 5.55 -13.89 17.02
CA PRO A 135 4.33 -13.38 17.63
C PRO A 135 3.85 -12.09 16.96
N THR A 136 2.63 -12.11 16.43
CA THR A 136 1.97 -10.94 15.84
C THR A 136 1.34 -10.05 16.91
N ARG A 137 1.45 -8.73 16.78
CA ARG A 137 0.74 -7.75 17.61
C ARG A 137 -0.08 -6.82 16.72
N ALA A 138 -1.37 -6.67 17.03
CA ALA A 138 -2.22 -5.66 16.40
C ALA A 138 -1.74 -4.25 16.76
N ARG A 139 -1.86 -3.32 15.80
CA ARG A 139 -1.39 -1.94 15.89
C ARG A 139 -2.49 -1.01 15.38
N GLY A 140 -3.21 -0.36 16.29
CA GLY A 140 -4.23 0.64 15.96
C GLY A 140 -3.65 1.97 15.46
N ASP A 141 -2.33 2.16 15.59
CA ASP A 141 -1.56 3.32 15.15
C ASP A 141 -1.15 3.26 13.65
N ILE A 142 -1.56 2.22 12.91
CA ILE A 142 -1.10 2.00 11.52
C ILE A 142 -2.29 1.79 10.58
N CYS A 143 -2.36 2.61 9.54
CA CYS A 143 -3.44 2.67 8.57
C CYS A 143 -3.61 1.36 7.76
N CYS A 144 -4.58 0.52 8.16
CA CYS A 144 -5.44 -0.21 7.22
C CYS A 144 -6.87 -0.51 7.72
N GLY A 145 -7.41 0.30 8.63
CA GLY A 145 -8.77 0.80 8.38
C GLY A 145 -9.98 -0.17 8.37
N LEU A 146 -10.47 -0.59 9.55
CA LEU A 146 -11.78 -0.16 10.10
C LEU A 146 -13.05 -0.25 9.13
N THR A 147 -14.15 0.56 9.16
CA THR A 147 -15.37 0.46 8.21
C THR A 147 -16.41 1.69 8.19
N TRP A 148 -17.73 1.56 7.86
CA TRP A 148 -18.80 2.58 7.50
C TRP A 148 -18.39 3.53 6.36
N ILE A 149 -19.13 3.42 5.25
CA ILE A 149 -18.45 3.26 3.96
C ILE A 149 -18.96 4.26 2.95
N THR A 150 -18.04 5.13 2.54
CA THR A 150 -18.03 5.63 1.18
C THR A 150 -17.79 4.41 0.30
N THR A 151 -18.79 3.95 -0.45
CA THR A 151 -18.61 2.86 -1.40
C THR A 151 -17.56 3.30 -2.41
N HIS A 152 -16.30 2.86 -2.24
CA HIS A 152 -15.16 3.37 -3.01
C HIS A 152 -15.46 3.23 -4.50
N CYS A 153 -15.01 4.11 -5.39
CA CYS A 153 -15.54 4.19 -6.77
C CYS A 153 -15.66 2.83 -7.51
N GLN A 154 -14.72 1.90 -7.29
CA GLN A 154 -14.79 0.51 -7.75
C GLN A 154 -15.84 -0.34 -7.00
N GLN A 155 -15.90 -0.28 -5.66
CA GLN A 155 -16.96 -0.92 -4.88
C GLN A 155 -18.34 -0.36 -5.23
N TYR A 156 -18.50 0.94 -5.46
CA TYR A 156 -19.75 1.54 -5.97
C TYR A 156 -20.13 0.94 -7.33
N ALA A 157 -19.19 0.94 -8.28
CA ALA A 157 -19.45 0.51 -9.66
C ALA A 157 -19.69 -1.01 -9.82
N VAL A 158 -19.24 -1.84 -8.87
CA VAL A 158 -19.27 -3.31 -9.00
C VAL A 158 -20.06 -4.02 -7.90
N PHE A 159 -20.15 -3.49 -6.67
CA PHE A 159 -20.59 -4.25 -5.48
C PHE A 159 -21.64 -3.58 -4.56
N GLY A 160 -21.67 -2.25 -4.46
CA GLY A 160 -22.50 -1.52 -3.49
C GLY A 160 -22.03 -1.65 -2.02
N ALA A 161 -22.73 -0.97 -1.10
CA ALA A 161 -22.45 -0.98 0.35
C ALA A 161 -23.20 -2.07 1.15
N GLY A 162 -23.61 -3.16 0.48
CA GLY A 162 -24.63 -4.10 0.99
C GLY A 162 -24.31 -4.74 2.34
N GLN A 163 -23.21 -5.49 2.41
CA GLN A 163 -22.73 -6.26 3.57
C GLN A 163 -22.56 -5.42 4.82
N GLN A 164 -22.37 -4.12 4.63
CA GLN A 164 -21.96 -3.23 5.67
C GLN A 164 -23.16 -2.53 6.32
N ARG A 165 -24.21 -2.24 5.56
CA ARG A 165 -25.53 -1.90 6.13
C ARG A 165 -26.06 -3.01 7.03
N GLU A 166 -25.79 -4.26 6.64
CA GLU A 166 -26.18 -5.46 7.38
C GLU A 166 -25.48 -5.48 8.74
N LEU A 167 -24.15 -5.41 8.77
CA LEU A 167 -23.35 -5.24 9.99
C LEU A 167 -23.83 -4.08 10.89
N LEU A 168 -24.20 -2.94 10.31
CA LEU A 168 -24.67 -1.77 11.06
C LEU A 168 -26.05 -1.96 11.69
N ARG A 169 -26.96 -2.66 11.00
CA ARG A 169 -28.27 -3.02 11.55
C ARG A 169 -28.15 -4.07 12.65
N ASP A 170 -27.24 -5.02 12.50
CA ASP A 170 -26.92 -6.01 13.55
C ASP A 170 -26.37 -5.33 14.81
N LEU A 171 -25.74 -4.16 14.66
CA LEU A 171 -25.30 -3.26 15.75
C LEU A 171 -26.37 -2.25 16.20
N GLY A 172 -27.61 -2.35 15.72
CA GLY A 172 -28.73 -1.49 16.13
C GLY A 172 -28.81 -0.11 15.45
N ILE A 173 -27.98 0.17 14.45
CA ILE A 173 -27.96 1.45 13.72
C ILE A 173 -28.95 1.38 12.54
N GLU A 174 -30.21 1.70 12.81
CA GLU A 174 -31.29 1.59 11.81
C GLU A 174 -31.30 2.73 10.77
N LYS A 175 -30.85 3.93 11.13
CA LYS A 175 -30.88 5.12 10.26
C LYS A 175 -29.55 5.33 9.54
N ILE A 176 -29.50 4.86 8.29
CA ILE A 176 -28.31 4.81 7.44
C ILE A 176 -28.49 5.77 6.25
N THR A 177 -27.66 6.81 6.15
CA THR A 177 -27.64 7.78 5.05
C THR A 177 -26.36 7.62 4.21
N GLU A 178 -26.46 7.01 3.04
CA GLU A 178 -25.30 6.71 2.17
C GLU A 178 -24.98 7.83 1.17
N ALA A 179 -23.71 8.27 1.12
CA ALA A 179 -23.16 9.06 0.02
C ALA A 179 -22.87 8.15 -1.19
N THR A 180 -23.83 8.01 -2.10
CA THR A 180 -23.74 7.16 -3.29
C THR A 180 -23.09 7.90 -4.46
N GLY A 181 -21.77 8.05 -4.44
CA GLY A 181 -21.01 8.68 -5.53
C GLY A 181 -19.51 8.80 -5.23
N CYS A 182 -18.79 9.47 -6.13
CA CYS A 182 -17.35 9.69 -6.00
C CYS A 182 -17.04 10.85 -5.04
N CYS A 183 -15.95 10.74 -4.28
CA CYS A 183 -15.42 11.85 -3.48
C CYS A 183 -14.69 12.93 -4.31
N GLY A 184 -14.51 12.72 -5.61
CA GLY A 184 -13.74 13.62 -6.47
C GLY A 184 -12.21 13.44 -6.39
N VAL A 185 -11.70 12.51 -5.58
CA VAL A 185 -10.26 12.29 -5.38
C VAL A 185 -9.85 10.89 -5.81
N ALA A 186 -8.96 10.80 -6.80
CA ALA A 186 -8.51 9.54 -7.38
C ALA A 186 -7.00 9.58 -7.72
N GLY A 187 -6.16 9.03 -6.86
CA GLY A 187 -4.71 9.18 -6.97
C GLY A 187 -4.31 10.64 -6.77
N ASN A 188 -3.55 11.22 -7.71
CA ASN A 188 -3.16 12.64 -7.66
C ASN A 188 -4.28 13.60 -8.10
N PHE A 189 -5.39 13.07 -8.66
CA PHE A 189 -6.55 13.86 -9.07
C PHE A 189 -7.23 14.45 -7.82
N GLY A 190 -7.32 15.78 -7.75
CA GLY A 190 -7.72 16.53 -6.55
C GLY A 190 -6.56 17.20 -5.79
N PHE A 191 -5.31 16.78 -6.01
CA PHE A 191 -4.11 17.44 -5.47
C PHE A 191 -3.43 18.38 -6.49
N GLU A 192 -3.62 18.13 -7.77
CA GLU A 192 -3.16 19.02 -8.84
C GLU A 192 -4.06 20.26 -8.95
N ARG A 193 -3.45 21.45 -8.97
CA ARG A 193 -4.16 22.75 -9.06
C ARG A 193 -5.21 22.76 -10.17
N ASP A 194 -4.86 22.26 -11.35
CA ASP A 194 -5.70 22.30 -12.54
C ASP A 194 -6.89 21.31 -12.47
N HIS A 195 -6.93 20.44 -11.45
CA HIS A 195 -7.97 19.45 -11.21
C HIS A 195 -8.78 19.71 -9.93
N TYR A 196 -8.42 20.71 -9.12
CA TYR A 196 -9.04 20.97 -7.82
C TYR A 196 -10.53 21.35 -7.93
N ASP A 197 -10.87 22.29 -8.81
CA ASP A 197 -12.26 22.74 -9.00
C ASP A 197 -13.16 21.59 -9.51
N VAL A 198 -12.61 20.72 -10.37
CA VAL A 198 -13.31 19.53 -10.88
C VAL A 198 -13.49 18.48 -9.77
N SER A 199 -12.49 18.33 -8.89
CA SER A 199 -12.55 17.45 -7.72
C SER A 199 -13.68 17.86 -6.78
N LEU A 200 -13.80 19.15 -6.46
CA LEU A 200 -14.90 19.70 -5.67
C LEU A 200 -16.25 19.50 -6.37
N ALA A 201 -16.36 19.85 -7.66
CA ALA A 201 -17.60 19.70 -8.42
C ALA A 201 -18.10 18.24 -8.56
N VAL A 202 -17.21 17.25 -8.46
CA VAL A 202 -17.58 15.82 -8.37
C VAL A 202 -18.04 15.48 -6.94
N ALA A 203 -17.33 15.96 -5.92
CA ALA A 203 -17.69 15.73 -4.52
C ALA A 203 -19.06 16.32 -4.16
N ASP A 204 -19.43 17.47 -4.73
CA ASP A 204 -20.70 18.16 -4.51
C ASP A 204 -21.92 17.32 -4.92
N GLN A 205 -21.77 16.34 -5.83
CA GLN A 205 -22.88 15.54 -6.35
C GLN A 205 -23.42 14.52 -5.35
N ALA A 206 -22.58 14.04 -4.43
CA ALA A 206 -22.93 12.93 -3.54
C ALA A 206 -22.31 13.01 -2.14
N LEU A 207 -21.14 13.65 -1.99
CA LEU A 207 -20.39 13.71 -0.75
C LEU A 207 -20.78 14.94 0.08
N ARG A 208 -20.61 16.16 -0.45
CA ARG A 208 -20.91 17.41 0.30
C ARG A 208 -22.32 17.47 0.91
N PRO A 209 -23.42 17.09 0.20
CA PRO A 209 -24.77 17.32 0.72
C PRO A 209 -25.14 16.48 1.95
N ARG A 210 -24.33 15.48 2.33
CA ARG A 210 -24.68 14.53 3.41
C ARG A 210 -24.13 14.95 4.77
N PRO A 211 -22.85 15.35 4.93
CA PRO A 211 -22.38 15.97 6.16
C PRO A 211 -23.14 17.25 6.50
N GLU A 212 -23.39 18.14 5.53
CA GLU A 212 -24.10 19.41 5.77
C GLU A 212 -25.56 19.21 6.25
N ALA A 213 -26.23 18.14 5.80
CA ALA A 213 -27.56 17.76 6.25
C ALA A 213 -27.59 16.94 7.56
N ALA A 214 -26.42 16.51 8.06
CA ALA A 214 -26.29 15.73 9.28
C ALA A 214 -25.98 16.64 10.49
N GLY A 215 -26.69 16.44 11.60
CA GLY A 215 -26.54 17.27 12.79
C GLY A 215 -25.10 17.23 13.37
N PRO A 216 -24.69 18.22 14.18
CA PRO A 216 -23.31 18.34 14.66
C PRO A 216 -22.80 17.12 15.44
N GLY A 217 -23.70 16.42 16.15
CA GLY A 217 -23.39 15.18 16.88
C GLY A 217 -23.56 13.89 16.06
N THR A 218 -23.77 13.96 14.75
CA THR A 218 -23.84 12.78 13.87
C THR A 218 -22.43 12.35 13.44
N PRO A 219 -21.98 11.13 13.79
CA PRO A 219 -20.70 10.61 13.31
C PRO A 219 -20.65 10.56 11.79
N VAL A 220 -19.55 11.01 11.20
CA VAL A 220 -19.27 10.88 9.76
C VAL A 220 -18.15 9.90 9.60
N LEU A 221 -18.34 8.92 8.72
CA LEU A 221 -17.36 7.87 8.50
C LEU A 221 -16.95 7.74 7.04
N ALA A 222 -15.66 7.47 6.84
CA ALA A 222 -15.08 7.20 5.55
C ALA A 222 -13.85 6.28 5.69
N ASP A 223 -13.84 5.18 4.93
CA ASP A 223 -12.75 4.20 4.94
C ASP A 223 -11.54 4.60 4.10
N GLY A 224 -11.81 5.32 3.01
CA GLY A 224 -10.76 5.78 2.11
C GLY A 224 -10.13 7.06 2.63
N PHE A 225 -8.80 7.07 2.78
CA PHE A 225 -8.00 8.28 3.06
C PHE A 225 -8.41 9.46 2.16
N SER A 226 -8.54 9.21 0.85
CA SER A 226 -8.98 10.20 -0.14
C SER A 226 -10.35 10.80 0.17
N CYS A 227 -11.24 10.03 0.78
CA CYS A 227 -12.58 10.46 1.13
C CYS A 227 -12.62 11.19 2.49
N GLN A 228 -11.83 10.74 3.48
CA GLN A 228 -11.65 11.46 4.75
C GLN A 228 -11.11 12.86 4.51
N MET A 229 -9.97 12.95 3.80
CA MET A 229 -9.30 14.19 3.41
C MET A 229 -10.22 15.12 2.61
N GLN A 230 -11.00 14.58 1.66
CA GLN A 230 -11.97 15.41 0.96
C GLN A 230 -13.10 15.89 1.88
N ILE A 231 -13.63 15.05 2.78
CA ILE A 231 -14.64 15.52 3.74
C ILE A 231 -14.09 16.70 4.55
N GLU A 232 -12.86 16.61 5.07
CA GLU A 232 -12.17 17.71 5.77
C GLU A 232 -12.06 18.97 4.90
N HIS A 233 -11.69 18.85 3.61
CA HIS A 233 -11.69 19.97 2.67
C HIS A 233 -13.08 20.59 2.40
N LEU A 234 -14.16 19.82 2.53
CA LEU A 234 -15.53 20.29 2.26
C LEU A 234 -16.18 20.94 3.47
N VAL A 235 -15.89 20.46 4.69
CA VAL A 235 -16.58 20.84 5.95
C VAL A 235 -15.70 21.65 6.91
N GLY A 236 -14.39 21.67 6.73
CA GLY A 236 -13.44 22.37 7.62
C GLY A 236 -13.52 21.91 9.07
N ASP A 237 -13.18 22.83 9.98
CA ASP A 237 -13.18 22.60 11.45
C ASP A 237 -14.58 22.61 12.08
N ASP A 238 -15.65 22.81 11.30
CA ASP A 238 -17.03 22.96 11.81
C ASP A 238 -17.64 21.65 12.36
N ARG A 239 -16.94 20.51 12.23
CA ARG A 239 -17.33 19.21 12.79
C ARG A 239 -16.12 18.33 13.10
N PRO A 240 -16.26 17.29 13.96
CA PRO A 240 -15.26 16.23 14.06
C PRO A 240 -15.00 15.58 12.69
N GLY A 241 -13.72 15.40 12.36
CA GLY A 241 -13.29 14.82 11.09
C GLY A 241 -13.86 13.43 10.82
N ALA A 242 -13.89 13.04 9.55
CA ALA A 242 -14.44 11.74 9.15
C ALA A 242 -13.63 10.60 9.78
N THR A 243 -14.27 9.84 10.66
CA THR A 243 -13.68 8.72 11.38
C THR A 243 -13.88 7.43 10.58
N HIS A 244 -13.51 6.29 11.16
CA HIS A 244 -13.57 4.99 10.51
C HIS A 244 -14.28 4.01 11.50
N LEU A 245 -15.10 3.05 11.06
CA LEU A 245 -16.07 2.35 11.95
C LEU A 245 -15.40 1.48 13.00
N ALA A 246 -14.39 0.67 12.72
CA ALA A 246 -13.69 0.04 13.84
C ALA A 246 -12.81 1.02 14.67
N GLN A 247 -12.80 2.32 14.38
CA GLN A 247 -12.43 3.38 15.33
C GLN A 247 -13.65 3.68 16.23
N LEU A 248 -14.83 3.83 15.63
CA LEU A 248 -16.14 3.91 16.29
C LEU A 248 -16.54 2.64 17.10
N LEU A 249 -15.98 1.45 16.82
CA LEU A 249 -16.17 0.20 17.59
C LEU A 249 -15.12 -0.03 18.67
N ASP A 250 -13.92 0.53 18.48
CA ASP A 250 -12.79 0.39 19.43
C ASP A 250 -12.74 1.58 20.42
N ASP A 251 -13.57 2.62 20.20
CA ASP A 251 -13.78 3.71 21.15
C ASP A 251 -14.58 3.20 22.37
N PRO A 252 -13.97 3.17 23.58
CA PRO A 252 -14.67 2.72 24.77
C PRO A 252 -15.80 3.70 25.09
N GLN A 253 -17.04 3.26 24.89
CA GLN A 253 -18.21 3.97 25.39
C GLN A 253 -18.06 4.23 26.91
N PRO A 254 -18.48 5.40 27.41
CA PRO A 254 -18.25 5.82 28.80
C PRO A 254 -18.97 4.95 29.85
#